data_AF-A0A2S5Z9Y4-F1
#
_entry.id   AF-A0A2S5Z9Y4-F1
#
_cell.length_a   1.000
_cell.length_b   1.000
_cell.length_c   1.000
_cell.angle_alpha   90.00
_cell.angle_beta   90.00
_cell.angle_gamma   90.00
#
_symmetry.space_group_name_H-M   'P 1'
#
loop_
_entity.id
_entity.type
_entity.pdbx_description
1 polymer ?
#
loop_
_entity_poly.entity_id
_entity_poly.type
_entity_poly.pdbx_seq_one_letter_code
_entity_poly.pdbx_strand_id
1 'polypeptide(L)'
;MRLILSRKGFDSSAGGCPSPVLPDDALCVLPIPDSQSRIRYDNVLFEQRRLGKIARDLSGGRIRGGHGAHLDPDLMAGAYPRQEGWRPVLGQTGSAQGHLRNQGVEPGDLFLFFGVFRRAEMHNRRWRFVPGSRPFHAIWGWLHVGQIHTIDELAPCALPWARYHPHFHGQPDAGNTLYESSIACQLPTGAEVFSGSGVFPKLRDELVLTDPHSRLPTRWRLPAAFYPGDDRPPLSYHTKTDRWQLKSPWCYLNCAARGQEFVLNLDAYPDLTGWLAGLLRTGRGTGS
;
A
#
# COMPACT_ATOMS: atom_id res chain seq x y z
N MET A 1 12.36 7.35 -13.39
CA MET A 1 11.30 7.19 -12.36
C MET A 1 11.51 5.85 -11.64
N ARG A 2 11.29 5.77 -10.33
CA ARG A 2 11.30 4.51 -9.57
C ARG A 2 9.87 4.05 -9.25
N LEU A 3 9.67 2.75 -9.32
CA LEU A 3 8.49 2.06 -8.80
C LEU A 3 8.83 1.47 -7.44
N ILE A 4 8.01 1.76 -6.43
CA ILE A 4 8.13 1.22 -5.08
C ILE A 4 6.90 0.36 -4.77
N LEU A 5 7.12 -0.94 -4.54
CA LEU A 5 6.10 -1.83 -3.99
C LEU A 5 6.19 -1.76 -2.47
N SER A 6 5.20 -1.12 -1.83
CA SER A 6 5.16 -0.88 -0.39
C SER A 6 4.13 -1.77 0.29
N ARG A 7 4.57 -2.58 1.25
CA ARG A 7 3.68 -3.46 2.02
C ARG A 7 3.00 -2.67 3.13
N LYS A 8 1.66 -2.63 3.11
CA LYS A 8 0.85 -1.88 4.08
C LYS A 8 -0.39 -2.66 4.53
N GLY A 9 -0.95 -2.24 5.66
CA GLY A 9 -2.15 -2.82 6.28
C GLY A 9 -1.87 -4.04 7.16
N PHE A 10 -2.94 -4.69 7.63
CA PHE A 10 -2.85 -5.84 8.51
C PHE A 10 -2.09 -7.03 7.91
N ASP A 11 -1.37 -7.75 8.78
CA ASP A 11 -0.83 -9.08 8.53
C ASP A 11 -0.73 -9.93 9.81
N SER A 12 -0.03 -11.07 9.74
CA SER A 12 0.14 -11.97 10.89
C SER A 12 0.88 -11.33 12.07
N SER A 13 1.77 -10.38 11.82
CA SER A 13 2.54 -9.64 12.84
C SER A 13 1.83 -8.37 13.30
N ALA A 14 1.09 -7.71 12.41
CA ALA A 14 0.46 -6.42 12.62
C ALA A 14 -1.06 -6.57 12.51
N GLY A 15 -1.78 -6.62 13.63
CA GLY A 15 -3.25 -6.84 13.66
C GLY A 15 -3.67 -8.31 13.68
N GLY A 16 -2.83 -9.22 13.21
CA GLY A 16 -2.94 -10.66 13.42
C GLY A 16 -3.91 -11.38 12.49
N CYS A 17 -4.37 -10.75 11.41
CA CYS A 17 -5.17 -11.36 10.34
C CYS A 17 -4.99 -10.59 9.01
N PRO A 18 -5.41 -11.14 7.85
CA PRO A 18 -5.43 -10.40 6.59
C PRO A 18 -6.49 -9.29 6.56
N SER A 19 -6.32 -8.31 5.68
CA SER A 19 -7.40 -7.39 5.29
C SER A 19 -8.50 -8.14 4.51
N PRO A 20 -9.79 -7.83 4.70
CA PRO A 20 -10.86 -8.49 3.97
C PRO A 20 -11.05 -8.00 2.53
N VAL A 21 -11.33 -8.94 1.63
CA VAL A 21 -12.06 -8.64 0.39
C VAL A 21 -13.52 -8.94 0.63
N LEU A 22 -14.37 -7.92 0.49
CA LEU A 22 -15.80 -8.01 0.77
C LEU A 22 -16.56 -8.77 -0.35
N PRO A 23 -17.82 -9.17 -0.14
CA PRO A 23 -18.60 -9.94 -1.12
C PRO A 23 -18.83 -9.25 -2.47
N ASP A 24 -18.73 -7.92 -2.52
CA ASP A 24 -18.84 -7.09 -3.72
C ASP A 24 -17.47 -6.79 -4.38
N ASP A 25 -16.46 -7.59 -4.01
CA ASP A 25 -15.05 -7.46 -4.36
C ASP A 25 -14.35 -6.24 -3.76
N ALA A 26 -14.97 -5.49 -2.86
CA ALA A 26 -14.34 -4.29 -2.30
C ALA A 26 -13.10 -4.64 -1.48
N LEU A 27 -11.99 -3.92 -1.74
CA LEU A 27 -10.72 -4.07 -1.02
C LEU A 27 -10.74 -3.22 0.26
N CYS A 28 -11.13 -3.82 1.37
CA CYS A 28 -11.18 -3.13 2.66
C CYS A 28 -9.87 -3.31 3.41
N VAL A 29 -8.96 -2.34 3.27
CA VAL A 29 -7.65 -2.34 3.93
C VAL A 29 -7.82 -1.96 5.40
N LEU A 30 -7.29 -2.79 6.30
CA LEU A 30 -7.28 -2.49 7.73
C LEU A 30 -5.97 -1.77 8.10
N PRO A 31 -6.03 -0.52 8.62
CA PRO A 31 -4.85 0.19 9.12
C PRO A 31 -4.24 -0.57 10.28
N ILE A 32 -2.91 -0.60 10.44
CA ILE A 32 -2.22 -1.34 11.51
C ILE A 32 -2.63 -0.82 12.89
N PRO A 33 -2.75 -1.66 13.94
CA PRO A 33 -3.08 -1.17 15.27
C PRO A 33 -1.89 -0.43 15.87
N ASP A 34 -2.15 0.74 16.45
CA ASP A 34 -1.12 1.60 17.04
C ASP A 34 -1.66 2.26 18.31
N SER A 35 -1.07 1.93 19.45
CA SER A 35 -1.48 2.48 20.75
C SER A 35 -1.21 3.98 20.90
N GLN A 36 -0.31 4.54 20.09
CA GLN A 36 0.02 5.97 20.10
C GLN A 36 -0.90 6.77 19.16
N SER A 37 -1.61 6.10 18.24
CA SER A 37 -2.54 6.77 17.34
C SER A 37 -3.73 7.35 18.09
N ARG A 38 -4.01 8.63 17.82
CA ARG A 38 -5.19 9.35 18.33
C ARG A 38 -6.45 8.99 17.54
N ILE A 39 -6.29 8.42 16.34
CA ILE A 39 -7.40 7.97 15.50
C ILE A 39 -7.83 6.59 16.00
N ARG A 40 -9.11 6.43 16.32
CA ARG A 40 -9.66 5.14 16.74
C ARG A 40 -10.30 4.43 15.55
N TYR A 41 -10.33 3.09 15.55
CA TYR A 41 -10.99 2.33 14.48
C TYR A 41 -12.48 2.68 14.28
N ASP A 42 -13.20 3.06 15.34
CA ASP A 42 -14.60 3.49 15.23
C ASP A 42 -14.77 4.85 14.51
N ASN A 43 -13.69 5.62 14.40
CA ASN A 43 -13.68 6.91 13.70
C ASN A 43 -13.36 6.75 12.21
N VAL A 44 -12.83 5.60 11.79
CA VAL A 44 -12.42 5.37 10.41
C VAL A 44 -13.54 4.70 9.63
N LEU A 45 -13.89 5.30 8.49
CA LEU A 45 -14.88 4.79 7.56
C LEU A 45 -14.21 4.07 6.39
N PHE A 46 -14.79 2.95 6.01
CA PHE A 46 -14.62 2.34 4.72
C PHE A 46 -15.97 2.36 4.01
N GLU A 47 -16.07 3.22 3.00
CA GLU A 47 -17.36 3.61 2.41
C GLU A 47 -18.32 4.11 3.51
N GLN A 48 -19.42 3.40 3.77
CA GLN A 48 -20.39 3.73 4.82
C GLN A 48 -20.22 2.86 6.09
N ARG A 49 -19.18 2.04 6.17
CA ARG A 49 -18.96 1.07 7.27
C ARG A 49 -17.85 1.55 8.19
N ARG A 50 -18.06 1.49 9.50
CA ARG A 50 -16.99 1.73 10.49
C ARG A 50 -16.03 0.55 10.55
N LEU A 51 -14.73 0.82 10.49
CA LEU A 51 -13.72 -0.22 10.54
C LEU A 51 -13.70 -0.97 11.87
N GLY A 52 -14.10 -0.33 12.97
CA GLY A 52 -14.12 -0.97 14.30
C GLY A 52 -14.92 -2.27 14.36
N LYS A 53 -16.06 -2.37 13.67
CA LYS A 53 -16.83 -3.63 13.60
C LYS A 53 -16.10 -4.69 12.77
N ILE A 54 -15.58 -4.31 11.60
CA ILE A 54 -14.90 -5.23 10.67
C ILE A 54 -13.65 -5.79 11.35
N ALA A 55 -12.79 -4.92 11.89
CA ALA A 55 -11.57 -5.28 12.58
C ALA A 55 -11.86 -6.19 13.79
N ARG A 56 -12.88 -5.89 14.59
CA ARG A 56 -13.27 -6.72 15.75
C ARG A 56 -13.72 -8.11 15.34
N ASP A 57 -14.64 -8.19 14.37
CA ASP A 57 -15.20 -9.47 13.96
C ASP A 57 -14.12 -10.37 13.34
N LEU A 58 -13.26 -9.84 12.46
CA LEU A 58 -12.21 -10.61 11.76
C LEU A 58 -10.98 -10.94 12.62
N SER A 59 -10.66 -10.11 13.62
CA SER A 59 -9.53 -10.37 14.54
C SER A 59 -9.89 -11.30 15.70
N GLY A 60 -11.17 -11.74 15.79
CA GLY A 60 -11.67 -12.51 16.94
C GLY A 60 -11.77 -11.69 18.22
N GLY A 61 -11.97 -10.36 18.12
CA GLY A 61 -12.08 -9.46 19.25
C GLY A 61 -10.76 -8.91 19.81
N ARG A 62 -9.61 -9.28 19.20
CA ARG A 62 -8.29 -8.76 19.58
C ARG A 62 -8.15 -7.27 19.29
N ILE A 63 -8.67 -6.81 18.15
CA ILE A 63 -8.74 -5.39 17.80
C ILE A 63 -10.16 -4.90 18.06
N ARG A 64 -10.30 -3.80 18.78
CA ARG A 64 -11.61 -3.22 19.14
C ARG A 64 -11.73 -1.81 18.57
N GLY A 65 -12.97 -1.33 18.44
CA GLY A 65 -13.26 -0.01 17.89
C GLY A 65 -12.55 1.15 18.59
N GLY A 66 -12.33 1.03 19.91
CA GLY A 66 -11.59 2.03 20.70
C GLY A 66 -10.06 1.96 20.61
N HIS A 67 -9.49 0.94 19.97
CA HIS A 67 -8.04 0.87 19.77
C HIS A 67 -7.59 1.91 18.73
N GLY A 68 -6.35 2.37 18.86
CA GLY A 68 -5.75 3.29 17.90
C GLY A 68 -5.47 2.60 16.56
N ALA A 69 -5.75 3.30 15.48
CA ALA A 69 -5.57 2.88 14.10
C ALA A 69 -4.50 3.77 13.45
N HIS A 70 -3.44 3.16 12.93
CA HIS A 70 -2.37 3.84 12.23
C HIS A 70 -2.79 4.06 10.77
N LEU A 71 -3.49 5.17 10.51
CA LEU A 71 -3.97 5.52 9.17
C LEU A 71 -2.79 6.00 8.31
N ASP A 72 -2.03 5.04 7.80
CA ASP A 72 -0.88 5.25 6.93
C ASP A 72 -0.72 4.05 5.95
N PRO A 73 -0.64 4.28 4.63
CA PRO A 73 -0.79 5.56 3.96
C PRO A 73 -2.23 6.07 4.08
N ASP A 74 -2.37 7.38 4.19
CA ASP A 74 -3.65 8.05 4.26
C ASP A 74 -4.09 8.51 2.87
N LEU A 75 -4.80 7.62 2.15
CA LEU A 75 -5.16 7.83 0.75
C LEU A 75 -6.63 8.20 0.52
N MET A 76 -7.52 8.00 1.50
CA MET A 76 -8.96 8.12 1.25
C MET A 76 -9.56 9.31 2.00
N ALA A 77 -9.88 10.39 1.28
CA ALA A 77 -10.46 11.59 1.89
C ALA A 77 -11.69 11.29 2.76
N GLY A 78 -12.60 10.43 2.29
CA GLY A 78 -13.82 10.04 3.00
C GLY A 78 -13.62 9.10 4.20
N ALA A 79 -12.41 8.63 4.47
CA ALA A 79 -12.17 7.68 5.57
C ALA A 79 -12.13 8.34 6.96
N TYR A 80 -11.84 9.64 7.04
CA TYR A 80 -11.71 10.38 8.30
C TYR A 80 -11.97 11.88 8.05
N PRO A 81 -12.40 12.68 9.04
CA PRO A 81 -12.59 14.13 8.86
C PRO A 81 -11.32 14.83 8.39
N ARG A 82 -11.41 15.63 7.32
CA ARG A 82 -10.27 16.31 6.68
C ARG A 82 -10.35 17.81 6.89
N GLN A 83 -9.19 18.42 7.12
CA GLN A 83 -9.03 19.87 7.06
C GLN A 83 -8.87 20.33 5.61
N GLU A 84 -9.12 21.61 5.35
CA GLU A 84 -8.86 22.23 4.06
C GLU A 84 -7.38 22.07 3.67
N GLY A 85 -7.13 21.83 2.38
CA GLY A 85 -5.77 21.61 1.87
C GLY A 85 -5.24 20.20 2.11
N TRP A 86 -6.03 19.28 2.68
CA TRP A 86 -5.62 17.88 2.84
C TRP A 86 -5.07 17.28 1.54
N ARG A 87 -3.99 16.53 1.67
CA ARG A 87 -3.40 15.72 0.61
C ARG A 87 -3.16 14.29 1.10
N PRO A 88 -3.24 13.31 0.20
CA PRO A 88 -2.80 11.97 0.49
C PRO A 88 -1.32 11.90 0.86
N VAL A 89 -1.02 11.12 1.89
CA VAL A 89 0.33 11.03 2.46
C VAL A 89 0.70 9.60 2.81
N LEU A 90 2.00 9.34 2.80
CA LEU A 90 2.64 8.15 3.33
C LEU A 90 3.75 8.60 4.30
N GLY A 91 3.71 8.14 5.53
CA GLY A 91 4.79 8.28 6.48
C GLY A 91 5.71 7.06 6.49
N GLN A 92 7.01 7.29 6.60
CA GLN A 92 8.02 6.25 6.73
C GLN A 92 9.05 6.66 7.77
N THR A 93 9.56 5.68 8.53
CA THR A 93 10.65 5.92 9.48
C THR A 93 11.57 4.71 9.61
N GLY A 94 12.66 4.86 10.37
CA GLY A 94 13.59 3.79 10.71
C GLY A 94 14.20 3.11 9.48
N SER A 95 14.30 1.78 9.52
CA SER A 95 14.95 1.00 8.45
C SER A 95 14.27 1.12 7.08
N ALA A 96 12.93 1.23 7.06
CA ALA A 96 12.19 1.36 5.81
C ALA A 96 12.47 2.72 5.15
N GLN A 97 12.52 3.80 5.93
CA GLN A 97 12.91 5.11 5.40
C GLN A 97 14.38 5.18 5.01
N GLY A 98 15.28 4.58 5.81
CA GLY A 98 16.69 4.46 5.46
C GLY A 98 16.89 3.74 4.12
N HIS A 99 16.11 2.68 3.84
CA HIS A 99 16.14 1.99 2.56
C HIS A 99 15.68 2.88 1.41
N LEU A 100 14.53 3.57 1.54
CA LEU A 100 14.03 4.48 0.50
C LEU A 100 15.06 5.58 0.16
N ARG A 101 15.66 6.19 1.17
CA ARG A 101 16.75 7.17 1.00
C ARG A 101 17.95 6.56 0.27
N ASN A 102 18.40 5.37 0.68
CA ASN A 102 19.55 4.70 0.06
C ASN A 102 19.28 4.25 -1.38
N GLN A 103 18.03 4.00 -1.74
CA GLN A 103 17.61 3.72 -3.13
C GLN A 103 17.44 5.00 -3.96
N GLY A 104 17.57 6.17 -3.34
CA GLY A 104 17.43 7.47 -3.99
C GLY A 104 16.00 7.81 -4.37
N VAL A 105 15.02 7.43 -3.54
CA VAL A 105 13.61 7.79 -3.78
C VAL A 105 13.42 9.30 -3.67
N GLU A 106 12.78 9.90 -4.67
CA GLU A 106 12.67 11.35 -4.85
C GLU A 106 11.29 11.76 -5.40
N PRO A 107 10.94 13.06 -5.44
CA PRO A 107 9.74 13.52 -6.13
C PRO A 107 9.69 13.05 -7.58
N GLY A 108 8.53 12.57 -8.02
CA GLY A 108 8.35 11.93 -9.33
C GLY A 108 8.41 10.40 -9.30
N ASP A 109 8.67 9.78 -8.14
CA ASP A 109 8.60 8.33 -7.98
C ASP A 109 7.19 7.84 -7.63
N LEU A 110 6.89 6.56 -7.89
CA LEU A 110 5.56 5.97 -7.73
C LEU A 110 5.56 4.84 -6.69
N PHE A 111 4.78 5.00 -5.63
CA PHE A 111 4.40 3.93 -4.73
C PHE A 111 3.18 3.18 -5.24
N LEU A 112 3.26 1.85 -5.25
CA LEU A 112 2.11 0.95 -5.27
C LEU A 112 2.02 0.23 -3.92
N PHE A 113 0.91 0.40 -3.23
CA PHE A 113 0.68 -0.23 -1.94
C PHE A 113 0.04 -1.59 -2.13
N PHE A 114 0.63 -2.62 -1.52
CA PHE A 114 0.07 -3.95 -1.48
C PHE A 114 -0.09 -4.43 -0.04
N GLY A 115 -1.01 -5.36 0.17
CA GLY A 115 -1.29 -5.91 1.50
C GLY A 115 -1.66 -7.38 1.43
N VAL A 116 -1.79 -8.02 2.59
CA VAL A 116 -2.30 -9.40 2.68
C VAL A 116 -3.82 -9.34 2.76
N PHE A 117 -4.49 -9.96 1.80
CA PHE A 117 -5.94 -10.02 1.70
C PHE A 117 -6.48 -11.43 1.83
N ARG A 118 -7.73 -11.55 2.27
CA ARG A 118 -8.48 -12.81 2.26
C ARG A 118 -9.98 -12.53 2.07
N ARG A 119 -10.66 -13.39 1.31
CA ARG A 119 -12.11 -13.28 1.09
C ARG A 119 -12.88 -13.36 2.41
N ALA A 120 -13.81 -12.44 2.61
CA ALA A 120 -14.66 -12.35 3.80
C ALA A 120 -16.14 -12.27 3.42
N GLU A 121 -16.97 -12.79 4.31
CA GLU A 121 -18.43 -12.81 4.16
C GLU A 121 -19.12 -12.41 5.46
N MET A 122 -20.36 -11.96 5.34
CA MET A 122 -21.24 -11.72 6.48
C MET A 122 -21.93 -13.03 6.86
N HIS A 123 -21.74 -13.49 8.08
CA HIS A 123 -22.39 -14.68 8.62
C HIS A 123 -22.94 -14.38 10.02
N ASN A 124 -24.24 -14.57 10.23
CA ASN A 124 -24.92 -14.26 11.49
C ASN A 124 -24.60 -12.85 12.03
N ARG A 125 -24.66 -11.84 11.15
CA ARG A 125 -24.37 -10.42 11.43
C ARG A 125 -22.92 -10.14 11.90
N ARG A 126 -22.00 -11.07 11.69
CA ARG A 126 -20.56 -10.90 11.95
C ARG A 126 -19.76 -11.16 10.68
N TRP A 127 -18.70 -10.39 10.50
CA TRP A 127 -17.73 -10.68 9.45
C TRP A 127 -16.90 -11.92 9.82
N ARG A 128 -16.72 -12.82 8.86
CA ARG A 128 -15.77 -13.93 8.96
C ARG A 128 -15.03 -14.09 7.65
N PHE A 129 -13.84 -14.68 7.69
CA PHE A 129 -13.19 -15.14 6.46
C PHE A 129 -13.96 -16.34 5.89
N VAL A 130 -14.09 -16.37 4.56
CA VAL A 130 -14.77 -17.49 3.87
C VAL A 130 -14.00 -18.78 4.15
N PRO A 131 -14.65 -19.84 4.67
CA PRO A 131 -14.00 -21.13 4.91
C PRO A 131 -13.31 -21.66 3.65
N GLY A 132 -12.11 -22.23 3.79
CA GLY A 132 -11.33 -22.73 2.65
C GLY A 132 -10.63 -21.66 1.80
N SER A 133 -11.02 -20.39 1.89
CA SER A 133 -10.29 -19.30 1.21
C SER A 133 -8.89 -19.12 1.80
N ARG A 134 -7.94 -18.76 0.95
CA ARG A 134 -6.53 -18.55 1.33
C ARG A 134 -6.16 -17.07 1.30
N PRO A 135 -5.20 -16.63 2.12
CA PRO A 135 -4.64 -15.30 1.99
C PRO A 135 -3.83 -15.16 0.70
N PHE A 136 -3.78 -13.94 0.16
CA PHE A 136 -3.00 -13.57 -1.01
C PHE A 136 -2.52 -12.13 -0.90
N HIS A 137 -1.49 -11.75 -1.66
CA HIS A 137 -1.05 -10.37 -1.80
C HIS A 137 -1.77 -9.72 -2.96
N ALA A 138 -2.28 -8.51 -2.74
CA ALA A 138 -2.86 -7.69 -3.80
C ALA A 138 -2.51 -6.22 -3.61
N ILE A 139 -2.38 -5.51 -4.73
CA ILE A 139 -2.23 -4.05 -4.79
C ILE A 139 -3.59 -3.41 -4.52
N TRP A 140 -3.62 -2.39 -3.68
CA TRP A 140 -4.85 -1.73 -3.24
C TRP A 140 -4.84 -0.21 -3.39
N GLY A 141 -3.67 0.42 -3.59
CA GLY A 141 -3.60 1.86 -3.82
C GLY A 141 -2.26 2.30 -4.40
N TRP A 142 -2.16 3.59 -4.71
CA TRP A 142 -0.95 4.21 -5.23
C TRP A 142 -0.76 5.63 -4.71
N LEU A 143 0.49 6.08 -4.70
CA LEU A 143 0.89 7.46 -4.42
C LEU A 143 2.11 7.82 -5.26
N HIS A 144 1.94 8.76 -6.18
CA HIS A 144 3.01 9.41 -6.93
C HIS A 144 3.54 10.59 -6.12
N VAL A 145 4.82 10.56 -5.80
CA VAL A 145 5.47 11.48 -4.86
C VAL A 145 5.54 12.87 -5.48
N GLY A 146 4.92 13.85 -4.81
CA GLY A 146 5.02 15.26 -5.17
C GLY A 146 6.05 16.00 -4.31
N GLN A 147 6.02 15.77 -3.00
CA GLN A 147 6.95 16.37 -2.05
C GLN A 147 7.39 15.35 -1.00
N ILE A 148 8.58 15.55 -0.46
CA ILE A 148 9.15 14.74 0.62
C ILE A 148 9.51 15.70 1.75
N HIS A 149 8.96 15.45 2.94
CA HIS A 149 9.13 16.30 4.11
C HIS A 149 9.79 15.52 5.24
N THR A 150 10.94 15.99 5.73
CA THR A 150 11.50 15.49 6.99
C THR A 150 10.73 16.12 8.15
N ILE A 151 10.03 15.32 8.94
CA ILE A 151 9.07 15.82 9.93
C ILE A 151 9.72 16.74 10.96
N ASP A 152 10.90 16.36 11.47
CA ASP A 152 11.60 17.11 12.52
C ASP A 152 12.22 18.43 12.00
N GLU A 153 12.31 18.61 10.67
CA GLU A 153 12.80 19.84 10.03
C GLU A 153 11.65 20.81 9.68
N LEU A 154 10.40 20.36 9.77
CA LEU A 154 9.24 21.19 9.45
C LEU A 154 9.01 22.27 10.52
N ALA A 155 8.75 23.50 10.06
CA ALA A 155 8.28 24.56 10.94
C ALA A 155 6.98 24.14 11.68
N PRO A 156 6.74 24.60 12.92
CA PRO A 156 5.55 24.23 13.69
C PRO A 156 4.21 24.52 13.01
N CYS A 157 4.17 25.53 12.12
CA CYS A 157 2.97 25.92 11.36
C CYS A 157 2.86 25.24 9.99
N ALA A 158 3.88 24.48 9.54
CA ALA A 158 3.83 23.79 8.26
C ALA A 158 2.81 22.64 8.28
N LEU A 159 2.18 22.38 7.13
CA LEU A 159 1.22 21.29 6.90
C LEU A 159 0.16 21.17 8.02
N PRO A 160 -0.60 22.23 8.36
CA PRO A 160 -1.57 22.20 9.46
C PRO A 160 -2.62 21.08 9.26
N TRP A 161 -3.00 20.83 8.01
CA TRP A 161 -3.93 19.78 7.62
C TRP A 161 -3.44 18.36 7.90
N ALA A 162 -2.12 18.14 8.02
CA ALA A 162 -1.53 16.82 8.24
C ALA A 162 -1.29 16.51 9.73
N ARG A 163 -1.51 17.47 10.64
CA ARG A 163 -1.07 17.36 12.06
C ARG A 163 -1.77 16.28 12.87
N TYR A 164 -2.85 15.68 12.38
CA TYR A 164 -3.47 14.50 13.01
C TYR A 164 -2.78 13.18 12.63
N HIS A 165 -1.93 13.19 11.59
CA HIS A 165 -1.30 11.98 11.05
C HIS A 165 -0.35 11.37 12.10
N PRO A 166 -0.29 10.03 12.23
CA PRO A 166 0.49 9.37 13.29
C PRO A 166 1.96 9.82 13.39
N HIS A 167 2.57 10.17 12.25
CA HIS A 167 3.95 10.64 12.18
C HIS A 167 4.23 11.99 12.89
N PHE A 168 3.22 12.77 13.27
CA PHE A 168 3.37 13.98 14.09
C PHE A 168 3.19 13.76 15.60
N HIS A 169 2.97 12.51 16.03
CA HIS A 169 2.61 12.19 17.41
C HIS A 169 3.52 11.16 18.08
N GLY A 170 4.48 10.61 17.34
CA GLY A 170 5.49 9.69 17.87
C GLY A 170 6.62 10.41 18.63
N GLN A 171 7.63 9.62 19.01
CA GLN A 171 8.88 10.18 19.49
C GLN A 171 9.65 10.85 18.34
N PRO A 172 10.44 11.91 18.60
CA PRO A 172 11.33 12.49 17.61
C PRO A 172 12.24 11.42 17.01
N ASP A 173 12.36 11.44 15.69
CA ASP A 173 13.17 10.52 14.92
C ASP A 173 13.65 11.29 13.68
N ALA A 174 14.95 11.55 13.60
CA ALA A 174 15.55 12.29 12.49
C ALA A 174 15.31 11.62 11.13
N GLY A 175 14.96 10.32 11.12
CA GLY A 175 14.55 9.59 9.94
C GLY A 175 13.05 9.59 9.67
N ASN A 176 12.24 10.35 10.39
CA ASN A 176 10.80 10.43 10.20
C ASN A 176 10.46 11.30 8.98
N THR A 177 9.90 10.69 7.94
CA THR A 177 9.65 11.35 6.65
C THR A 177 8.21 11.16 6.21
N LEU A 178 7.62 12.22 5.66
CA LEU A 178 6.30 12.22 5.05
C LEU A 178 6.42 12.44 3.54
N TYR A 179 5.93 11.49 2.76
CA TYR A 179 5.76 11.57 1.32
C TYR A 179 4.36 12.10 1.03
N GLU A 180 4.28 13.28 0.46
CA GLU A 180 3.04 13.92 0.04
C GLU A 180 2.78 13.61 -1.44
N SER A 181 1.54 13.23 -1.76
CA SER A 181 1.17 12.95 -3.14
C SER A 181 1.19 14.20 -4.01
N SER A 182 1.71 14.06 -5.22
CA SER A 182 1.46 15.00 -6.32
C SER A 182 -0.04 15.09 -6.67
N ILE A 183 -0.44 16.14 -7.39
CA ILE A 183 -1.81 16.28 -7.91
C ILE A 183 -2.05 15.28 -9.06
N ALA A 184 -1.05 15.11 -9.91
CA ALA A 184 -1.11 14.29 -11.11
C ALA A 184 0.13 13.39 -11.23
N CYS A 185 -0.06 12.22 -11.83
CA CYS A 185 0.97 11.27 -12.15
C CYS A 185 1.02 11.09 -13.67
N GLN A 186 2.20 11.30 -14.25
CA GLN A 186 2.47 10.95 -15.64
C GLN A 186 3.55 9.86 -15.65
N LEU A 187 3.23 8.71 -16.22
CA LEU A 187 4.19 7.61 -16.33
C LEU A 187 5.25 7.91 -17.39
N PRO A 188 6.48 7.37 -17.26
CA PRO A 188 7.52 7.52 -18.26
C PRO A 188 7.01 7.04 -19.61
N THR A 189 7.31 7.79 -20.68
CA THR A 189 6.88 7.49 -22.06
C THR A 189 5.36 7.42 -22.29
N GLY A 190 4.54 7.80 -21.31
CA GLY A 190 3.07 7.82 -21.39
C GLY A 190 2.51 9.21 -21.69
N ALA A 191 1.50 9.29 -22.55
CA ALA A 191 0.76 10.53 -22.81
C ALA A 191 -0.41 10.76 -21.82
N GLU A 192 -0.86 9.71 -21.15
CA GLU A 192 -1.99 9.74 -20.22
C GLU A 192 -1.57 10.33 -18.86
N VAL A 193 -2.45 11.18 -18.30
CA VAL A 193 -2.25 11.82 -17.00
C VAL A 193 -3.25 11.24 -16.01
N PHE A 194 -2.76 10.63 -14.94
CA PHE A 194 -3.55 10.03 -13.88
C PHE A 194 -3.59 10.94 -12.64
N SER A 195 -4.50 10.68 -11.71
CA SER A 195 -4.44 11.29 -10.39
C SER A 195 -3.16 10.87 -9.67
N GLY A 196 -2.52 11.81 -8.96
CA GLY A 196 -1.27 11.56 -8.25
C GLY A 196 -1.39 10.59 -7.08
N SER A 197 -2.59 10.23 -6.66
CA SER A 197 -2.81 9.11 -5.75
C SER A 197 -4.25 8.59 -5.85
N GLY A 198 -4.49 7.42 -5.27
CA GLY A 198 -5.80 6.80 -5.24
C GLY A 198 -5.80 5.37 -4.73
N VAL A 199 -6.97 4.75 -4.84
CA VAL A 199 -7.22 3.37 -4.40
C VAL A 199 -7.88 2.56 -5.50
N PHE A 200 -7.64 1.25 -5.50
CA PHE A 200 -8.35 0.30 -6.34
C PHE A 200 -9.61 -0.16 -5.58
N PRO A 201 -10.82 0.26 -6.00
CA PRO A 201 -12.02 0.04 -5.19
C PRO A 201 -12.42 -1.43 -5.12
N LYS A 202 -12.14 -2.19 -6.18
CA LYS A 202 -12.52 -3.60 -6.32
C LYS A 202 -11.32 -4.46 -6.65
N LEU A 203 -11.30 -5.67 -6.11
CA LEU A 203 -10.33 -6.68 -6.49
C LEU A 203 -10.50 -7.02 -7.98
N ARG A 204 -9.37 -7.07 -8.67
CA ARG A 204 -9.25 -7.55 -10.05
C ARG A 204 -8.03 -8.45 -10.15
N ASP A 205 -8.01 -9.33 -11.14
CA ASP A 205 -6.93 -10.30 -11.30
C ASP A 205 -5.56 -9.63 -11.52
N GLU A 206 -5.52 -8.46 -12.16
CA GLU A 206 -4.29 -7.72 -12.42
C GLU A 206 -3.67 -7.11 -11.15
N LEU A 207 -4.47 -6.94 -10.10
CA LEU A 207 -4.02 -6.44 -8.80
C LEU A 207 -3.44 -7.55 -7.92
N VAL A 208 -3.76 -8.81 -8.20
CA VAL A 208 -3.30 -9.95 -7.40
C VAL A 208 -1.85 -10.26 -7.75
N LEU A 209 -0.97 -10.09 -6.77
CA LEU A 209 0.45 -10.42 -6.90
C LEU A 209 0.68 -11.92 -6.72
N THR A 210 -0.04 -12.58 -5.81
CA THR A 210 0.12 -14.01 -5.55
C THR A 210 -0.29 -14.86 -6.75
N ASP A 211 0.54 -15.83 -7.10
CA ASP A 211 0.19 -16.85 -8.08
C ASP A 211 -1.09 -17.61 -7.67
N PRO A 212 -2.16 -17.62 -8.49
CA PRO A 212 -3.42 -18.29 -8.14
C PRO A 212 -3.27 -19.79 -7.88
N HIS A 213 -2.21 -20.43 -8.37
CA HIS A 213 -1.93 -21.84 -8.11
C HIS A 213 -1.07 -22.07 -6.86
N SER A 214 -0.53 -21.01 -6.25
CA SER A 214 0.31 -21.12 -5.07
C SER A 214 -0.51 -21.23 -3.77
N ARG A 215 0.05 -21.95 -2.80
CA ARG A 215 -0.44 -21.95 -1.40
C ARG A 215 0.16 -20.82 -0.58
N LEU A 216 1.29 -20.27 -1.01
CA LEU A 216 2.05 -19.24 -0.30
C LEU A 216 1.78 -17.86 -0.92
N PRO A 217 1.33 -16.86 -0.12
CA PRO A 217 1.10 -15.49 -0.60
C PRO A 217 2.34 -14.84 -1.22
N THR A 218 3.54 -15.24 -0.77
CA THR A 218 4.82 -14.71 -1.20
C THR A 218 5.31 -15.25 -2.54
N ARG A 219 4.64 -16.25 -3.12
CA ARG A 219 4.93 -16.68 -4.50
C ARG A 219 4.15 -15.77 -5.43
N TRP A 220 4.84 -14.82 -6.03
CA TRP A 220 4.23 -13.84 -6.92
C TRP A 220 4.25 -14.30 -8.37
N ARG A 221 3.24 -13.90 -9.13
CA ARG A 221 3.15 -13.99 -10.58
C ARG A 221 3.02 -12.56 -11.13
N LEU A 222 4.08 -12.07 -11.73
CA LEU A 222 4.18 -10.73 -12.31
C LEU A 222 4.25 -10.83 -13.85
N PRO A 223 3.96 -9.76 -14.61
CA PRO A 223 4.25 -9.72 -16.04
C PRO A 223 5.71 -10.10 -16.32
N ALA A 224 5.96 -10.83 -17.41
CA ALA A 224 7.32 -11.24 -17.78
C ALA A 224 8.33 -10.07 -17.86
N ALA A 225 7.84 -8.86 -18.14
CA ALA A 225 8.63 -7.63 -18.15
C ALA A 225 9.34 -7.32 -16.82
N PHE A 226 8.84 -7.81 -15.68
CA PHE A 226 9.53 -7.65 -14.38
C PHE A 226 10.79 -8.51 -14.25
N TYR A 227 10.98 -9.53 -15.10
CA TYR A 227 12.11 -10.44 -14.99
C TYR A 227 13.43 -9.69 -15.28
N PRO A 228 14.40 -9.65 -14.35
CA PRO A 228 15.62 -8.87 -14.56
C PRO A 228 16.47 -9.39 -15.73
N GLY A 229 16.51 -10.71 -15.94
CA GLY A 229 17.53 -11.30 -16.81
C GLY A 229 18.93 -11.05 -16.25
N ASP A 230 19.93 -11.03 -17.12
CA ASP A 230 21.32 -10.82 -16.72
C ASP A 230 21.74 -9.34 -16.78
N ASP A 231 20.97 -8.51 -17.51
CA ASP A 231 21.39 -7.15 -17.91
C ASP A 231 20.68 -6.02 -17.15
N ARG A 232 19.66 -6.32 -16.33
CA ARG A 232 18.87 -5.30 -15.61
C ARG A 232 18.98 -5.44 -14.10
N PRO A 233 19.06 -4.32 -13.38
CA PRO A 233 19.10 -4.34 -11.92
C PRO A 233 17.75 -4.85 -11.37
N PRO A 234 17.75 -5.95 -10.60
CA PRO A 234 16.52 -6.55 -10.09
C PRO A 234 15.86 -5.69 -9.02
N LEU A 235 14.58 -5.98 -8.75
CA LEU A 235 13.83 -5.41 -7.63
C LEU A 235 14.64 -5.52 -6.33
N SER A 236 14.74 -4.42 -5.56
CA SER A 236 15.55 -4.38 -4.34
C SER A 236 15.15 -5.52 -3.37
N TYR A 237 16.12 -6.08 -2.65
CA TYR A 237 16.01 -7.31 -1.83
C TYR A 237 15.78 -8.62 -2.59
N HIS A 238 15.68 -8.59 -3.92
CA HIS A 238 15.45 -9.77 -4.77
C HIS A 238 16.57 -9.96 -5.80
N THR A 239 17.82 -9.72 -5.39
CA THR A 239 19.00 -9.80 -6.27
C THR A 239 19.40 -11.23 -6.65
N LYS A 240 18.98 -12.23 -5.86
CA LYS A 240 19.31 -13.64 -6.15
C LYS A 240 18.45 -14.16 -7.30
N THR A 241 19.11 -14.68 -8.34
CA THR A 241 18.46 -15.19 -9.56
C THR A 241 17.55 -16.38 -9.29
N ASP A 242 17.86 -17.22 -8.29
CA ASP A 242 17.07 -18.38 -7.85
C ASP A 242 15.66 -18.01 -7.33
N ARG A 243 15.42 -16.74 -6.99
CA ARG A 243 14.10 -16.23 -6.62
C ARG A 243 13.20 -16.01 -7.82
N TRP A 244 13.77 -15.88 -9.01
CA TRP A 244 13.07 -15.55 -10.24
C TRP A 244 12.93 -16.76 -11.13
N GLN A 245 11.80 -16.83 -11.83
CA GLN A 245 11.57 -17.83 -12.85
C GLN A 245 10.76 -17.23 -13.99
N LEU A 246 11.35 -17.16 -15.18
CA LEU A 246 10.66 -16.69 -16.37
C LEU A 246 9.85 -17.83 -17.00
N LYS A 247 8.56 -17.61 -17.22
CA LYS A 247 7.65 -18.51 -17.96
C LYS A 247 6.62 -17.65 -18.68
N SER A 248 6.98 -17.19 -19.88
CA SER A 248 6.15 -16.29 -20.70
C SER A 248 4.68 -16.77 -20.77
N PRO A 249 3.68 -15.88 -20.58
CA PRO A 249 3.80 -14.42 -20.52
C PRO A 249 4.12 -13.85 -19.12
N TRP A 250 4.45 -14.69 -18.15
CA TRP A 250 4.67 -14.30 -16.76
C TRP A 250 6.13 -14.47 -16.32
N CYS A 251 6.49 -13.80 -15.24
CA CYS A 251 7.61 -14.21 -14.40
C CYS A 251 7.12 -14.45 -12.97
N TYR A 252 7.75 -15.41 -12.31
CA TYR A 252 7.44 -15.76 -10.95
C TYR A 252 8.54 -15.31 -10.03
N LEU A 253 8.15 -14.71 -8.90
CA LEU A 253 9.07 -14.21 -7.88
C LEU A 253 8.76 -14.84 -6.53
N ASN A 254 9.79 -15.37 -5.87
CA ASN A 254 9.72 -15.67 -4.44
C ASN A 254 9.99 -14.40 -3.63
N CYS A 255 8.92 -13.69 -3.27
CA CYS A 255 8.98 -12.44 -2.51
C CYS A 255 9.63 -12.67 -1.14
N ALA A 256 10.54 -11.78 -0.75
CA ALA A 256 11.12 -11.77 0.57
C ALA A 256 10.04 -11.54 1.63
N ALA A 257 10.11 -12.30 2.73
CA ALA A 257 9.24 -12.10 3.89
C ALA A 257 9.65 -10.86 4.71
N ARG A 258 10.90 -10.40 4.54
CA ARG A 258 11.48 -9.23 5.19
C ARG A 258 11.66 -8.11 4.14
N GLY A 259 11.41 -6.88 4.57
CA GLY A 259 11.41 -5.70 3.70
C GLY A 259 9.99 -5.18 3.52
N GLN A 260 9.79 -3.93 3.94
CA GLN A 260 8.52 -3.23 3.77
C GLN A 260 8.43 -2.59 2.38
N GLU A 261 9.56 -2.17 1.82
CA GLU A 261 9.65 -1.40 0.58
C GLU A 261 10.53 -2.13 -0.44
N PHE A 262 10.03 -2.32 -1.67
CA PHE A 262 10.80 -2.89 -2.77
C PHE A 262 10.88 -1.92 -3.94
N VAL A 263 12.08 -1.49 -4.31
CA VAL A 263 12.32 -0.44 -5.30
C VAL A 263 12.83 -1.04 -6.61
N LEU A 264 12.29 -0.55 -7.73
CA LEU A 264 12.67 -0.88 -9.10
C LEU A 264 12.88 0.42 -9.90
N ASN A 265 14.01 0.55 -10.59
CA ASN A 265 14.21 1.68 -11.50
C ASN A 265 13.51 1.42 -12.85
N LEU A 266 12.45 2.16 -13.17
CA LEU A 266 11.66 1.94 -14.38
C LEU A 266 12.41 2.30 -15.66
N ASP A 267 13.50 3.07 -15.59
CA ASP A 267 14.29 3.42 -16.77
C ASP A 267 14.93 2.17 -17.41
N ALA A 268 15.21 1.13 -16.60
CA ALA A 268 15.67 -0.18 -17.08
C ALA A 268 14.52 -1.12 -17.49
N TYR A 269 13.27 -0.71 -17.28
CA TYR A 269 12.07 -1.53 -17.49
C TYR A 269 10.95 -0.76 -18.22
N PRO A 270 11.20 -0.21 -19.43
CA PRO A 270 10.23 0.60 -20.16
C PRO A 270 8.93 -0.16 -20.49
N ASP A 271 9.01 -1.48 -20.65
CA ASP A 271 7.86 -2.34 -20.96
C ASP A 271 6.82 -2.40 -19.82
N LEU A 272 7.18 -1.94 -18.61
CA LEU A 272 6.25 -1.88 -17.48
C LEU A 272 5.29 -0.68 -17.54
N THR A 273 5.58 0.34 -18.34
CA THR A 273 4.71 1.52 -18.45
C THR A 273 3.29 1.13 -18.86
N GLY A 274 3.14 0.23 -19.84
CA GLY A 274 1.82 -0.21 -20.31
C GLY A 274 1.02 -0.95 -19.23
N TRP A 275 1.69 -1.78 -18.42
CA TRP A 275 1.09 -2.48 -17.30
C TRP A 275 0.67 -1.52 -16.18
N LEU A 276 1.54 -0.57 -15.81
CA LEU A 276 1.23 0.45 -14.80
C LEU A 276 0.04 1.31 -15.22
N ALA A 277 0.02 1.79 -16.47
CA ALA A 277 -1.11 2.55 -17.00
C ALA A 277 -2.40 1.72 -16.98
N GLY A 278 -2.31 0.44 -17.34
CA GLY A 278 -3.42 -0.52 -17.24
C GLY A 278 -3.99 -0.62 -15.84
N LEU A 279 -3.15 -0.72 -14.82
CA LEU A 279 -3.58 -0.71 -13.42
C LEU A 279 -4.26 0.61 -13.06
N LEU A 280 -3.57 1.75 -13.25
CA LEU A 280 -4.04 3.07 -12.80
C LEU A 280 -5.41 3.46 -13.38
N ARG A 281 -5.72 3.06 -14.63
CA ARG A 281 -7.06 3.25 -15.24
C ARG A 281 -8.20 2.61 -14.47
N THR A 282 -7.92 1.55 -13.71
CA THR A 282 -8.94 0.83 -12.93
C THR A 282 -9.16 1.42 -11.54
N GLY A 283 -8.29 2.33 -11.12
CA GLY A 283 -8.33 2.99 -9.82
C GLY A 283 -9.31 4.16 -9.76
N ARG A 284 -9.59 4.61 -8.54
CA ARG A 284 -10.28 5.89 -8.28
C ARG A 284 -9.29 6.86 -7.65
N GLY A 285 -9.10 7.99 -8.31
CA GLY A 285 -8.18 9.03 -7.87
C GLY A 285 -8.74 9.85 -6.72
N THR A 286 -7.86 10.40 -5.89
CA THR A 286 -8.24 11.36 -4.84
C THR A 286 -8.54 12.73 -5.47
N GLY A 287 -9.76 12.93 -5.93
CA GLY A 287 -10.18 14.13 -6.66
C GLY A 287 -11.27 13.87 -7.71
N SER A 288 -11.55 12.59 -8.00
CA SER A 288 -12.70 12.13 -8.80
C SER A 288 -13.92 11.82 -7.95
#